data_AF-A0A645IHV2-F1
#
_entry.id   AF-A0A645IHV2-F1
#
_cell.length_a   1.000
_cell.length_b   1.000
_cell.length_c   1.000
_cell.angle_alpha   90.00
_cell.angle_beta   90.00
_cell.angle_gamma   90.00
#
_symmetry.space_group_name_H-M   'P 1'
#
loop_
_entity.id
_entity.type
_entity.pdbx_description
1 polymer ?
#
loop_
_entity_poly.entity_id
_entity_poly.type
_entity_poly.pdbx_seq_one_letter_code
_entity_poly.pdbx_strand_id
1 'polypeptide(L)'
;MEFKRKPSDAVWQGAMRSEVMEAVRLAPSATNSQPWRFTVDDHRLTVFRDTAALSIIPPSRKPFFNTIDVGISLCFLELALTHAGLHFERTITKPSRGGRLEELAVYQLDQ
;
A
#
# COMPACT_ATOMS: atom_id res chain seq x y z
N MET A 1 -18.04 8.03 -14.59
CA MET A 1 -18.10 6.82 -13.75
C MET A 1 -16.96 6.92 -12.77
N GLU A 2 -17.23 6.87 -11.46
CA GLU A 2 -16.22 7.08 -10.42
C GLU A 2 -15.82 5.74 -9.79
N PHE A 3 -14.53 5.53 -9.56
CA PHE A 3 -14.03 4.31 -8.93
C PHE A 3 -14.38 4.31 -7.43
N LYS A 4 -14.99 3.23 -6.94
CA LYS A 4 -15.26 3.06 -5.51
C LYS A 4 -13.96 2.75 -4.77
N ARG A 5 -13.25 3.79 -4.32
CA ARG A 5 -11.98 3.69 -3.60
C ARG A 5 -12.04 4.52 -2.32
N LYS A 6 -11.26 4.11 -1.31
CA LYS A 6 -11.08 4.86 -0.08
C LYS A 6 -10.53 6.26 -0.41
N PRO A 7 -10.85 7.28 0.41
CA PRO A 7 -10.22 8.60 0.28
C PRO A 7 -8.72 8.49 0.56
N SER A 8 -7.94 9.44 0.04
CA SER A 8 -6.48 9.39 0.08
C SER A 8 -5.92 9.37 1.51
N ASP A 9 -6.50 10.18 2.41
CA ASP A 9 -6.15 10.28 3.83
C ASP A 9 -6.42 8.99 4.64
N ALA A 10 -7.32 8.12 4.17
CA ALA A 10 -7.54 6.81 4.76
C ALA A 10 -6.49 5.78 4.35
N VAL A 11 -5.68 6.07 3.33
CA VAL A 11 -4.66 5.19 2.75
C VAL A 11 -3.25 5.70 3.03
N TRP A 12 -3.06 7.01 2.98
CA TRP A 12 -1.78 7.69 3.07
C TRP A 12 -1.70 8.57 4.32
N GLN A 13 -0.56 8.50 5.00
CA GLN A 13 -0.13 9.45 6.01
C GLN A 13 1.22 10.04 5.59
N GLY A 14 1.37 11.36 5.69
CA GLY A 14 2.54 12.07 5.16
C GLY A 14 2.36 12.52 3.71
N ALA A 15 3.34 13.29 3.22
CA ALA A 15 3.27 13.90 1.90
C ALA A 15 3.95 13.01 0.84
N MET A 16 3.28 12.85 -0.29
CA MET A 16 3.81 12.17 -1.49
C MET A 16 3.26 12.90 -2.72
N ARG A 17 3.91 12.71 -3.87
CA ARG A 17 3.41 13.22 -5.14
C ARG A 17 2.00 12.70 -5.43
N SER A 18 1.08 13.61 -5.76
CA SER A 18 -0.35 13.32 -5.91
C SER A 18 -0.64 12.23 -6.94
N GLU A 19 0.12 12.21 -8.03
CA GLU A 19 0.04 11.23 -9.10
C GLU A 19 0.44 9.83 -8.64
N VAL A 20 1.41 9.72 -7.72
CA VAL A 20 1.82 8.45 -7.11
C VAL A 20 0.74 7.96 -6.15
N MET A 21 0.24 8.86 -5.30
CA MET A 21 -0.82 8.53 -4.34
C MET A 21 -2.07 8.02 -5.06
N GLU A 22 -2.48 8.68 -6.14
CA GLU A 22 -3.68 8.33 -6.90
C GLU A 22 -3.51 7.01 -7.67
N ALA A 23 -2.37 6.81 -8.34
CA ALA A 23 -2.10 5.56 -9.06
C ALA A 23 -2.22 4.34 -8.14
N VAL A 24 -1.61 4.40 -6.96
CA VAL A 24 -1.67 3.32 -5.95
C VAL A 24 -3.06 3.14 -5.39
N ARG A 25 -3.79 4.23 -5.13
CA ARG A 25 -5.18 4.19 -4.65
C ARG A 25 -6.10 3.46 -5.63
N LEU A 26 -5.82 3.55 -6.93
CA LEU A 26 -6.61 2.90 -7.99
C LEU A 26 -6.28 1.41 -8.20
N ALA A 27 -5.21 0.88 -7.60
CA ALA A 27 -4.85 -0.53 -7.68
C ALA A 27 -6.03 -1.47 -7.34
N PRO A 28 -6.17 -2.64 -8.01
CA PRO A 28 -7.21 -3.60 -7.69
C PRO A 28 -6.89 -4.39 -6.41
N SER A 29 -7.93 -4.86 -5.73
CA SER A 29 -7.82 -5.74 -4.56
C SER A 29 -8.99 -6.69 -4.48
N ALA A 30 -8.80 -7.88 -3.90
CA ALA A 30 -9.88 -8.83 -3.66
C ALA A 30 -11.03 -8.19 -2.87
N THR A 31 -12.26 -8.33 -3.36
CA THR A 31 -13.47 -7.74 -2.75
C THR A 31 -13.42 -6.21 -2.58
N ASN A 32 -12.51 -5.52 -3.29
CA ASN A 32 -12.26 -4.08 -3.15
C ASN A 32 -11.88 -3.66 -1.72
N SER A 33 -11.25 -4.55 -0.94
CA SER A 33 -10.92 -4.36 0.47
C SER A 33 -9.87 -3.26 0.71
N GLN A 34 -9.00 -3.01 -0.27
CA GLN A 34 -7.94 -1.99 -0.26
C GLN A 34 -7.14 -2.05 1.07
N PRO A 35 -6.42 -3.16 1.32
CA PRO A 35 -5.82 -3.43 2.61
C PRO A 35 -4.49 -2.67 2.84
N TRP A 36 -3.95 -2.00 1.83
CA TRP A 36 -2.68 -1.27 1.93
C TRP A 36 -2.82 0.05 2.70
N ARG A 37 -1.79 0.38 3.48
CA ARG A 37 -1.57 1.70 4.08
C ARG A 37 -0.14 2.14 3.85
N PHE A 38 0.05 3.44 3.73
CA PHE A 38 1.35 4.04 3.46
C PHE A 38 1.62 5.15 4.47
N THR A 39 2.83 5.16 5.01
CA THR A 39 3.34 6.30 5.78
C THR A 39 4.59 6.83 5.10
N VAL A 40 4.67 8.13 4.90
CA VAL A 40 5.87 8.80 4.37
C VAL A 40 6.42 9.72 5.45
N ASP A 41 7.70 9.52 5.77
CA ASP A 41 8.46 10.32 6.71
C ASP A 41 9.82 10.63 6.10
N ASP A 42 10.09 11.91 5.82
CA ASP A 42 11.21 12.39 5.01
C ASP A 42 11.37 11.61 3.68
N HIS A 43 12.42 10.79 3.59
CA HIS A 43 12.77 9.97 2.43
C HIS A 43 12.36 8.50 2.59
N ARG A 44 11.65 8.16 3.67
CA ARG A 44 11.24 6.79 4.00
C ARG A 44 9.74 6.61 3.77
N LEU A 45 9.38 5.77 2.81
CA LEU A 45 8.01 5.32 2.59
C LEU A 45 7.83 3.90 3.14
N THR A 46 6.89 3.71 4.05
CA THR A 46 6.59 2.41 4.66
C THR A 46 5.23 1.91 4.22
N VAL A 47 5.16 0.64 3.84
CA VAL A 47 3.93 -0.01 3.38
C VAL A 47 3.47 -1.04 4.39
N PHE A 48 2.20 -0.95 4.75
CA PHE A 48 1.55 -1.84 5.70
C PHE A 48 0.36 -2.56 5.08
N ARG A 49 0.05 -3.72 5.64
CA ARG A 49 -1.25 -4.38 5.54
C ARG A 49 -2.12 -4.04 6.75
N ASP A 50 -3.32 -3.51 6.52
CA ASP A 50 -4.39 -3.37 7.51
C ASP A 50 -5.14 -4.70 7.64
N THR A 51 -4.85 -5.46 8.69
CA THR A 51 -5.48 -6.75 8.97
C THR A 51 -6.97 -6.62 9.27
N ALA A 52 -7.44 -5.41 9.62
CA ALA A 52 -8.84 -5.10 9.89
C ALA A 52 -9.62 -4.62 8.65
N ALA A 53 -9.01 -4.54 7.46
CA ALA A 53 -9.70 -4.11 6.24
C ALA A 53 -10.96 -4.96 5.96
N LEU A 54 -12.11 -4.33 5.74
CA LEU A 54 -13.38 -5.06 5.55
C LEU A 54 -13.34 -5.92 4.28
N SER A 55 -13.77 -7.17 4.40
CA SER A 55 -13.84 -8.13 3.30
C SER A 55 -14.84 -9.23 3.65
N ILE A 56 -15.47 -9.81 2.63
CA ILE A 56 -16.30 -11.02 2.76
C ILE A 56 -15.47 -12.32 2.72
N ILE A 57 -14.15 -12.22 2.52
CA ILE A 57 -13.24 -13.37 2.53
C ILE A 57 -13.13 -13.92 3.95
N PRO A 58 -13.18 -15.26 4.15
CA PRO A 58 -13.02 -15.88 5.45
C PRO A 58 -11.72 -15.44 6.16
N PRO A 59 -11.74 -15.20 7.49
CA PRO A 59 -10.57 -14.73 8.23
C PRO A 59 -9.30 -15.57 8.04
N SER A 60 -9.43 -16.88 7.87
CA SER A 60 -8.30 -17.80 7.64
C SER A 60 -7.60 -17.60 6.29
N ARG A 61 -8.32 -17.08 5.28
CA ARG A 61 -7.78 -16.83 3.92
C ARG A 61 -7.41 -15.38 3.69
N LYS A 62 -7.97 -14.47 4.49
CA LYS A 62 -7.76 -13.02 4.36
C LYS A 62 -6.28 -12.62 4.37
N PRO A 63 -5.39 -13.16 5.23
CA PRO A 63 -3.96 -12.83 5.15
C PRO A 63 -3.35 -13.16 3.78
N PHE A 64 -3.68 -14.31 3.21
CA PHE A 64 -3.14 -14.72 1.90
C PHE A 64 -3.55 -13.74 0.79
N PHE A 65 -4.84 -13.44 0.66
CA PHE A 65 -5.32 -12.50 -0.36
C PHE A 65 -4.82 -11.08 -0.12
N ASN A 66 -4.84 -10.59 1.12
CA ASN A 66 -4.35 -9.26 1.42
C ASN A 66 -2.84 -9.11 1.14
N THR A 67 -2.03 -10.17 1.29
CA THR A 67 -0.61 -10.12 0.88
C THR A 67 -0.49 -9.94 -0.63
N ILE A 68 -1.30 -10.65 -1.42
CA ILE A 68 -1.33 -10.49 -2.88
C ILE A 68 -1.78 -9.07 -3.25
N ASP A 69 -2.85 -8.58 -2.64
CA ASP A 69 -3.39 -7.24 -2.87
C ASP A 69 -2.36 -6.14 -2.55
N VAL A 70 -1.61 -6.27 -1.45
CA VAL A 70 -0.52 -5.33 -1.16
C VAL A 70 0.59 -5.45 -2.21
N GLY A 71 0.96 -6.66 -2.63
CA GLY A 71 1.95 -6.85 -3.71
C GLY A 71 1.53 -6.17 -5.03
N ILE A 72 0.24 -6.19 -5.36
CA ILE A 72 -0.30 -5.43 -6.51
C ILE A 72 -0.12 -3.93 -6.28
N SER A 73 -0.45 -3.41 -5.09
CA SER A 73 -0.25 -2.00 -4.77
C SER A 73 1.22 -1.57 -4.83
N LEU A 74 2.16 -2.46 -4.46
CA LEU A 74 3.60 -2.21 -4.60
C LEU A 74 4.01 -2.07 -6.06
N CYS A 75 3.48 -2.90 -6.95
CA CYS A 75 3.75 -2.79 -8.38
C CYS A 75 3.27 -1.43 -8.94
N PHE A 76 2.06 -1.00 -8.56
CA PHE A 76 1.54 0.33 -8.94
C PHE A 76 2.38 1.46 -8.35
N LEU A 77 2.83 1.32 -7.10
CA LEU A 77 3.70 2.30 -6.44
C LEU A 77 5.01 2.47 -7.21
N GLU A 78 5.68 1.35 -7.52
CA GLU A 78 6.97 1.37 -8.22
C GLU A 78 6.85 1.96 -9.62
N LEU A 79 5.84 1.56 -10.39
CA LEU A 79 5.57 2.13 -11.70
C LEU A 79 5.31 3.64 -11.63
N ALA A 80 4.56 4.09 -10.63
CA ALA A 80 4.25 5.51 -10.47
C ALA A 80 5.45 6.32 -9.99
N LEU A 81 6.27 5.78 -9.07
CA LEU A 81 7.52 6.39 -8.64
C LEU A 81 8.48 6.54 -9.83
N THR A 82 8.69 5.48 -10.60
CA THR A 82 9.52 5.52 -11.81
C THR A 82 8.98 6.51 -12.84
N HIS A 83 7.67 6.55 -13.06
CA HIS A 83 7.05 7.52 -13.96
C HIS A 83 7.26 8.97 -13.49
N ALA A 84 7.23 9.21 -12.18
CA ALA A 84 7.50 10.52 -11.57
C ALA A 84 9.00 10.89 -11.53
N GLY A 85 9.89 10.05 -12.06
CA GLY A 85 11.34 10.26 -12.06
C GLY A 85 11.98 10.06 -10.69
N LEU A 86 11.33 9.34 -9.77
CA LEU A 86 11.86 9.05 -8.46
C LEU A 86 12.60 7.71 -8.45
N HIS A 87 13.81 7.73 -7.92
CA HIS A 87 14.61 6.55 -7.66
C HIS A 87 14.36 6.06 -6.24
N PHE A 88 14.43 4.74 -6.05
CA PHE A 88 14.14 4.13 -4.77
C PHE A 88 14.85 2.79 -4.60
N GLU A 89 15.14 2.46 -3.35
CA GLU A 89 15.52 1.11 -2.93
C GLU A 89 14.42 0.48 -2.09
N ARG A 90 14.06 -0.77 -2.40
CA ARG A 90 13.00 -1.50 -1.70
C ARG A 90 13.57 -2.60 -0.80
N THR A 91 13.12 -2.62 0.44
CA THR A 91 13.29 -3.75 1.37
C THR A 91 11.94 -4.38 1.69
N ILE A 92 11.79 -5.69 1.43
CA ILE A 92 10.62 -6.46 1.87
C ILE A 92 10.84 -6.92 3.31
N THR A 93 9.85 -6.72 4.17
CA THR A 93 9.95 -7.08 5.59
C THR A 93 9.18 -8.34 5.90
N LYS A 94 9.61 -9.06 6.93
CA LYS A 94 8.83 -10.17 7.48
C LYS A 94 7.73 -9.56 8.36
N PRO A 95 6.44 -9.81 8.09
CA PRO A 95 5.37 -9.19 8.86
C PRO A 95 5.49 -9.57 10.34
N SER A 96 5.53 -8.57 11.20
CA SER A 96 5.38 -8.72 12.64
C SER A 96 3.93 -9.12 12.94
N ARG A 97 3.72 -10.29 13.52
CA ARG A 97 2.37 -10.78 13.83
C ARG A 97 1.80 -10.05 15.05
N GLY A 98 0.50 -9.76 15.02
CA GLY A 98 -0.27 -9.33 16.20
C GLY A 98 -0.73 -7.88 16.20
N GLY A 99 -0.28 -7.06 15.24
CA GLY A 99 -0.73 -5.68 15.05
C GLY A 99 -1.90 -5.55 14.07
N ARG A 100 -2.63 -4.42 14.16
CA ARG A 100 -3.60 -4.04 13.12
C ARG A 100 -2.90 -3.71 11.80
N LEU A 101 -1.77 -3.01 11.88
CA LEU A 101 -0.91 -2.71 10.75
C LEU A 101 0.31 -3.60 10.82
N GLU A 102 0.51 -4.40 9.78
CA GLU A 102 1.69 -5.24 9.63
C GLU A 102 2.57 -4.65 8.53
N GLU A 103 3.78 -4.25 8.87
CA GLU A 103 4.75 -3.73 7.90
C GLU A 103 5.13 -4.84 6.90
N LEU A 104 5.11 -4.53 5.61
CA LEU A 104 5.43 -5.47 4.54
C LEU A 104 6.58 -5.00 3.63
N ALA A 105 6.77 -3.69 3.50
CA ALA A 105 7.85 -3.13 2.71
C ALA A 105 8.25 -1.74 3.21
N VAL A 106 9.52 -1.40 2.98
CA VAL A 106 10.07 -0.07 3.18
C VAL A 106 10.78 0.34 1.90
N TYR A 107 10.57 1.59 1.49
CA TYR A 107 11.23 2.23 0.37
C TYR A 107 12.05 3.40 0.91
N GLN A 108 13.32 3.44 0.54
CA GLN A 108 14.16 4.63 0.68
C GLN A 108 14.12 5.35 -0.67
N LEU A 109 13.69 6.61 -0.67
CA LEU A 109 13.61 7.46 -1.85
C LEU A 109 14.88 8.30 -1.94
N ASP A 110 15.43 8.46 -3.13
CA ASP A 110 16.61 9.31 -3.33
C ASP A 110 16.26 10.80 -3.11
N GLN A 111 17.28 11.60 -2.79
CA GLN A 111 17.16 13.06 -2.58
C GLN A 111 16.96 13.83 -3.88
#